data_AF-A0A7K9RTV1-F1
#
_entry.id   AF-A0A7K9RTV1-F1
#
_cell.length_a   1.000
_cell.length_b   1.000
_cell.length_c   1.000
_cell.angle_alpha   90.00
_cell.angle_beta   90.00
_cell.angle_gamma   90.00
#
_symmetry.space_group_name_H-M   'P 1'
#
loop_
_entity.id
_entity.type
_entity.pdbx_description
1 polymer ?
#
loop_
_entity_poly.entity_id
_entity_poly.type
_entity_poly.pdbx_seq_one_letter_code
_entity_poly.pdbx_strand_id
1 'polypeptide(L)'
;QGYCQDKYRGQLASVHSSARNQELRKLARTYNTFISPWIGAVTSCKAGKWKSYWEDSSPWNYANWAPTQPLHIVTTCTTLSVRDGLWRSRFCLQLRPFICQY
;
A
#
# COMPACT_ATOMS: atom_id res chain seq x y z
N GLN A 1 -12.07 -2.45 1.47
CA GLN A 1 -11.43 -2.31 0.14
C GLN A 1 -12.40 -2.29 -1.06
N GLY A 2 -13.73 -2.43 -0.91
CA GLY A 2 -14.64 -2.54 -2.07
C GLY A 2 -14.74 -1.30 -2.97
N TYR A 3 -14.42 -0.10 -2.48
CA TYR A 3 -14.70 1.14 -3.22
C TYR A 3 -14.02 1.23 -4.60
N CYS A 4 -12.74 0.84 -4.74
CA CYS A 4 -12.07 0.86 -6.04
C CYS A 4 -12.69 -0.14 -7.03
N GLN A 5 -13.11 -1.31 -6.54
CA GLN A 5 -13.75 -2.34 -7.34
C GLN A 5 -15.17 -1.90 -7.74
N ASP A 6 -15.94 -1.39 -6.80
CA ASP A 6 -17.34 -1.00 -7.01
C ASP A 6 -17.50 0.22 -7.92
N LYS A 7 -16.60 1.21 -7.80
CA LYS A 7 -16.70 2.47 -8.55
C LYS A 7 -15.93 2.49 -9.85
N TYR A 8 -14.79 1.82 -9.90
CA TYR A 8 -13.86 1.92 -11.02
C TYR A 8 -13.54 0.58 -11.67
N ARG A 9 -14.12 -0.54 -11.18
CA ARG A 9 -13.70 -1.91 -11.53
C ARG A 9 -12.19 -2.12 -11.38
N GLY A 10 -11.57 -1.32 -10.52
CA GLY A 10 -10.15 -1.29 -10.28
C GLY A 10 -9.79 -1.84 -8.90
N GLN A 11 -8.52 -1.79 -8.55
CA GLN A 11 -8.00 -2.29 -7.29
C GLN A 11 -7.14 -1.23 -6.61
N LEU A 12 -6.76 -1.45 -5.36
CA LEU A 12 -5.78 -0.57 -4.74
C LEU A 12 -4.45 -0.65 -5.48
N ALA A 13 -3.73 0.48 -5.55
CA ALA A 13 -2.52 0.59 -6.35
C ALA A 13 -1.44 -0.41 -5.91
N SER A 14 -0.91 -1.16 -6.86
CA SER A 14 0.30 -1.98 -6.70
C SER A 14 1.52 -1.24 -7.23
N VAL A 15 2.69 -1.63 -6.71
CA VAL A 15 3.94 -0.95 -7.01
C VAL A 15 5.00 -1.96 -7.41
N HIS A 16 5.41 -1.90 -8.66
CA HIS A 16 6.37 -2.82 -9.28
C HIS A 16 7.70 -2.16 -9.66
N SER A 17 7.84 -0.85 -9.41
CA SER A 17 9.05 -0.10 -9.73
C SER A 17 9.20 1.16 -8.88
N SER A 18 10.42 1.67 -8.79
CA SER A 18 10.70 2.95 -8.14
C SER A 18 10.02 4.12 -8.85
N ALA A 19 9.91 4.08 -10.18
CA ALA A 19 9.18 5.06 -10.97
C ALA A 19 7.69 5.13 -10.57
N ARG A 20 7.01 3.97 -10.51
CA ARG A 20 5.62 3.90 -10.07
C ARG A 20 5.45 4.38 -8.63
N ASN A 21 6.37 4.04 -7.74
CA ASN A 21 6.36 4.53 -6.36
C ASN A 21 6.46 6.06 -6.28
N GLN A 22 7.32 6.67 -7.10
CA GLN A 22 7.49 8.11 -7.17
C GLN A 22 6.27 8.81 -7.76
N GLU A 23 5.65 8.24 -8.81
CA GLU A 23 4.40 8.75 -9.38
C GLU A 23 3.29 8.80 -8.34
N LEU A 24 3.05 7.70 -7.62
CA LEU A 24 2.03 7.62 -6.57
C LEU A 24 2.32 8.61 -5.43
N ARG A 25 3.59 8.80 -5.07
CA ARG A 25 4.01 9.80 -4.07
C ARG A 25 3.72 11.22 -4.55
N LYS A 26 4.03 11.54 -5.81
CA LYS A 26 3.74 12.85 -6.41
C LYS A 26 2.23 13.10 -6.42
N LEU A 27 1.44 12.11 -6.85
CA LEU A 27 -0.02 12.17 -6.83
C LEU A 27 -0.56 12.48 -5.42
N ALA A 28 -0.09 11.76 -4.40
CA ALA A 28 -0.49 12.00 -3.01
C ALA A 28 -0.09 13.40 -2.49
N ARG A 29 1.02 13.96 -2.98
CA ARG A 29 1.42 15.35 -2.67
C ARG A 29 0.51 16.37 -3.34
N THR A 30 0.10 16.14 -4.58
CA THR A 30 -0.77 17.06 -5.34
C THR A 30 -2.12 17.26 -4.65
N TYR A 31 -2.69 16.20 -4.07
CA TYR A 31 -3.94 16.28 -3.30
C TYR A 31 -3.74 16.70 -1.83
N ASN A 32 -2.62 17.37 -1.54
CA ASN A 32 -2.21 17.90 -0.24
C ASN A 32 -2.44 16.92 0.94
N THR A 33 -2.19 15.64 0.69
CA THR A 33 -2.53 14.61 1.65
C THR A 33 -1.42 14.50 2.68
N PHE A 34 -1.55 15.21 3.81
CA PHE A 34 -0.62 15.04 4.95
C PHE A 34 -0.66 13.62 5.53
N ILE A 35 -1.76 12.91 5.29
CA ILE A 35 -1.99 11.53 5.73
C ILE A 35 -1.50 10.56 4.65
N SER A 36 -0.61 9.63 5.02
CA SER A 36 -0.13 8.58 4.10
C SER A 36 -1.30 7.73 3.55
N PRO A 37 -1.51 7.69 2.23
CA PRO A 37 -2.60 6.90 1.65
C PRO A 37 -2.30 5.40 1.65
N TRP A 38 -3.37 4.60 1.63
CA TRP A 38 -3.31 3.16 1.42
C TRP A 38 -2.91 2.81 -0.01
N ILE A 39 -2.05 1.79 -0.11
CA ILE A 39 -1.74 1.05 -1.34
C ILE A 39 -2.18 -0.41 -1.17
N GLY A 40 -2.25 -1.17 -2.26
CA GLY A 40 -2.82 -2.52 -2.27
C GLY A 40 -1.98 -3.61 -1.62
N ALA A 41 -0.95 -3.26 -0.86
CA ALA A 41 -0.09 -4.23 -0.18
C ALA A 41 -0.66 -4.59 1.20
N VAL A 42 -0.80 -5.89 1.45
CA VAL A 42 -1.22 -6.46 2.73
C VAL A 42 -0.14 -7.38 3.24
N THR A 43 0.17 -7.29 4.54
CA THR A 43 1.07 -8.22 5.23
C THR A 43 0.25 -9.06 6.18
N SER A 44 0.27 -10.38 6.00
CA SER A 44 -0.41 -11.33 6.89
C SER A 44 0.43 -12.58 7.14
N CYS A 45 0.13 -13.27 8.25
CA CYS A 45 0.76 -14.53 8.58
C CYS A 45 -0.02 -15.67 7.92
N LYS A 46 0.60 -16.36 6.96
CA LYS A 46 0.03 -17.55 6.30
C LYS A 46 0.93 -18.75 6.59
N ALA A 47 0.37 -19.81 7.16
CA ALA A 47 1.09 -21.03 7.54
C ALA A 47 2.34 -20.76 8.40
N GLY A 48 2.22 -19.88 9.40
CA GLY A 48 3.31 -19.53 10.32
C GLY A 48 4.40 -18.63 9.73
N LYS A 49 4.25 -18.18 8.47
CA LYS A 49 5.19 -17.26 7.82
C LYS A 49 4.50 -15.94 7.48
N TRP A 50 5.12 -14.85 7.89
CA TRP A 50 4.70 -13.52 7.47
C TRP A 50 5.05 -13.29 6.02
N LYS A 51 4.06 -12.87 5.22
CA LYS A 51 4.25 -12.54 3.81
C LYS A 51 3.48 -11.27 3.48
N SER A 52 4.10 -10.43 2.67
CA SER A 52 3.45 -9.31 2.01
C SER A 52 3.03 -9.72 0.61
N TYR A 53 1.83 -9.32 0.20
CA TYR A 53 1.29 -9.57 -1.13
C TYR A 53 0.42 -8.40 -1.57
N TRP A 54 0.23 -8.28 -2.87
CA TRP A 54 -0.70 -7.34 -3.46
C TRP A 54 -2.09 -7.95 -3.58
N GLU A 55 -3.13 -7.16 -3.33
CA GLU A 55 -4.52 -7.60 -3.46
C GLU A 55 -4.96 -7.85 -4.91
N ASP A 56 -4.26 -7.24 -5.87
CA ASP A 56 -4.46 -7.45 -7.30
C ASP A 56 -3.87 -8.78 -7.81
N SER A 57 -3.27 -9.58 -6.92
CA SER A 57 -2.57 -10.83 -7.26
C SER A 57 -1.36 -10.64 -8.18
N SER A 58 -0.88 -9.41 -8.35
CA SER A 58 0.34 -9.11 -9.10
C SER A 58 1.59 -9.63 -8.37
N PRO A 59 2.70 -9.85 -9.09
CA PRO A 59 3.92 -10.38 -8.49
C PRO A 59 4.53 -9.41 -7.48
N TRP A 60 4.95 -9.94 -6.34
CA TRP A 60 5.72 -9.19 -5.32
C TRP A 60 7.19 -9.08 -5.74
N ASN A 61 7.49 -8.14 -6.64
CA ASN A 61 8.83 -7.95 -7.23
C ASN A 61 9.54 -6.64 -6.80
N TYR A 62 8.84 -5.77 -6.10
CA TYR A 62 9.38 -4.50 -5.63
C TYR A 62 8.87 -4.21 -4.21
N ALA A 63 9.75 -3.68 -3.38
CA ALA A 63 9.43 -3.28 -2.02
C ALA A 63 10.18 -2.03 -1.64
N ASN A 64 9.48 -1.04 -1.08
CA ASN A 64 10.10 0.20 -0.58
C ASN A 64 9.79 0.43 0.90
N TRP A 65 9.96 -0.61 1.72
CA TRP A 65 9.67 -0.57 3.15
C TRP A 65 10.54 0.43 3.89
N ALA A 66 9.94 1.11 4.88
CA ALA A 66 10.71 1.84 5.86
C ALA A 66 11.55 0.87 6.72
N PRO A 67 12.63 1.34 7.37
CA PRO A 67 13.34 0.55 8.37
C PRO A 67 12.36 -0.04 9.39
N THR A 68 12.60 -1.29 9.79
CA THR A 68 11.76 -2.07 10.74
C THR A 68 10.33 -2.37 10.27
N GLN A 69 10.05 -2.23 8.97
CA GLN A 69 8.80 -2.62 8.33
C GLN A 69 9.01 -3.78 7.35
N PRO A 70 7.98 -4.60 7.09
CA PRO A 70 6.66 -4.57 7.70
C PRO A 70 6.64 -5.11 9.14
N LEU A 71 5.59 -4.77 9.89
CA LEU A 71 5.41 -5.30 11.25
C LEU A 71 4.86 -6.73 11.19
N HIS A 72 5.60 -7.67 11.75
CA HIS A 72 5.29 -9.10 11.77
C HIS A 72 4.59 -9.54 13.07
N ILE A 73 3.54 -8.81 13.45
CA ILE A 73 2.80 -9.05 14.71
C ILE A 73 1.32 -9.37 14.47
N VAL A 74 0.69 -8.69 13.52
CA VAL A 74 -0.72 -8.81 13.15
C VAL A 74 -0.90 -8.55 11.66
N THR A 75 -2.03 -8.95 11.10
CA THR A 75 -2.38 -8.56 9.73
C THR A 75 -2.44 -7.03 9.62
N THR A 76 -1.64 -6.49 8.72
CA THR A 76 -1.52 -5.05 8.51
C THR A 76 -1.67 -4.69 7.04
N CYS A 77 -2.15 -3.48 6.80
CA CYS A 77 -2.24 -2.88 5.49
C CYS A 77 -1.09 -1.89 5.31
N THR A 78 -0.78 -1.56 4.07
CA THR A 78 0.42 -0.76 3.74
C THR A 78 0.05 0.64 3.31
N THR A 79 0.69 1.64 3.91
CA THR A 79 0.58 3.03 3.50
C THR A 79 1.82 3.49 2.77
N LEU A 80 1.64 4.31 1.73
CA LEU A 80 2.72 5.03 1.06
C LEU A 80 2.95 6.36 1.78
N SER A 81 4.13 6.55 2.37
CA SER A 81 4.43 7.84 3.00
C SER A 81 4.71 8.91 1.98
N VAL A 82 3.95 10.00 2.08
CA VAL A 82 4.08 11.18 1.22
C VAL A 82 5.42 11.91 1.47
N ARG A 83 5.97 11.79 2.69
CA ARG A 83 7.20 12.49 3.11
C ARG A 83 8.46 11.92 2.47
N ASP A 84 8.66 10.60 2.57
CA ASP A 84 9.87 9.90 2.16
C ASP A 84 9.63 8.88 1.02
N GLY A 85 8.38 8.58 0.69
CA GLY A 85 8.02 7.56 -0.30
C GLY A 85 8.12 6.13 0.23
N LEU A 86 8.44 5.95 1.51
CA LEU A 86 8.62 4.63 2.13
C LEU A 86 7.29 4.03 2.58
N TRP A 87 7.22 2.71 2.59
CA TRP A 87 6.04 1.96 2.95
C TRP A 87 6.02 1.67 4.44
N ARG A 88 4.85 1.85 5.06
CA ARG A 88 4.65 1.59 6.49
C ARG A 88 3.41 0.75 6.71
N SER A 89 3.55 -0.26 7.55
CA SER A 89 2.45 -1.11 7.99
C SER A 89 1.60 -0.37 9.01
N ARG A 90 0.29 -0.45 8.85
CA ARG A 90 -0.70 0.14 9.74
C ARG A 90 -1.87 -0.82 9.89
N PHE A 91 -2.62 -0.70 10.98
CA PHE A 91 -3.84 -1.48 11.18
C PHE A 91 -4.86 -1.13 10.08
N CYS A 92 -5.38 -2.16 9.41
CA CYS A 92 -6.25 -2.01 8.23
C CYS A 92 -7.54 -1.23 8.50
N LEU A 93 -8.00 -1.16 9.76
CA LEU A 93 -9.22 -0.47 10.15
C LEU A 93 -9.05 1.06 10.28
N GLN A 94 -7.85 1.61 10.03
CA GLN A 94 -7.64 3.05 10.06
C GLN A 94 -8.25 3.73 8.83
N LEU A 95 -9.09 4.75 9.06
CA LEU A 95 -9.57 5.66 8.02
C LEU A 95 -8.40 6.48 7.47
N ARG A 96 -8.04 6.22 6.22
CA ARG A 96 -7.03 6.96 5.47
C ARG A 96 -7.46 7.07 4.00
N PRO A 97 -6.96 8.09 3.30
CA PRO A 97 -7.05 8.13 1.84
C PRO A 97 -6.43 6.88 1.22
N PHE A 98 -6.81 6.57 -0.01
CA PHE A 98 -6.35 5.39 -0.72
C PHE A 98 -6.15 5.73 -2.19
N ILE A 99 -5.26 5.01 -2.86
CA ILE A 99 -5.02 5.20 -4.30
C ILE A 99 -5.53 3.96 -5.04
N CYS A 100 -6.45 4.17 -5.99
CA CYS A 100 -6.91 3.13 -6.90
C CYS A 100 -6.04 3.09 -8.17
N GLN A 101 -6.00 1.94 -8.82
CA GLN A 101 -5.50 1.73 -10.17
C GLN A 101 -6.50 0.91 -10.99
N TYR A 102 -6.44 1.04 -12.31
CA TYR A 102 -7.25 0.32 -13.29
C TYR A 102 -6.36 -0.09 -14.48
#